data_AF-A0A930ECQ4-F1
#
_entry.id   AF-A0A930ECQ4-F1
#
_cell.length_a   1.000
_cell.length_b   1.000
_cell.length_c   1.000
_cell.angle_alpha   90.00
_cell.angle_beta   90.00
_cell.angle_gamma   90.00
#
_symmetry.space_group_name_H-M   'P 1'
#
loop_
_entity.id
_entity.type
_entity.pdbx_description
1 polymer ?
#
loop_
_entity_poly.entity_id
_entity_poly.type
_entity_poly.pdbx_seq_one_letter_code
_entity_poly.pdbx_strand_id
1 'polypeptide(L)'
;GNLNKLENEVKRWISSGDTYTVRFGIGVLLEFYLDDAFDIQYLEWVAGVKSDEYYVRMMQAWYFATALAKQYDETIPYIENKRLDEWVHRKTIQKAKESYRVSDDTKAYLNSLK
;
A
#
# COMPACT_ATOMS: atom_id res chain seq x y z
N GLY A 1 13.92 -10.96 15.27
CA GLY A 1 12.83 -11.79 15.83
C GLY A 1 12.18 -12.63 14.75
N ASN A 2 11.01 -13.23 15.00
CA ASN A 2 10.24 -13.96 13.99
C ASN A 2 9.85 -13.05 12.80
N LEU A 3 9.65 -11.75 13.07
CA LEU A 3 9.36 -10.72 12.06
C LEU A 3 10.50 -10.55 11.03
N ASN A 4 11.78 -10.49 11.43
CA ASN A 4 12.89 -10.35 10.47
C ASN A 4 13.00 -11.54 9.50
N LYS A 5 12.61 -12.76 9.93
CA LYS A 5 12.54 -13.92 9.03
C LYS A 5 11.39 -13.76 8.03
N LEU A 6 10.23 -13.30 8.51
CA LEU A 6 9.05 -13.05 7.68
C LEU A 6 9.30 -11.93 6.66
N GLU A 7 10.00 -10.87 7.03
CA GLU A 7 10.37 -9.75 6.16
C GLU A 7 11.17 -10.20 4.92
N ASN A 8 12.15 -11.08 5.11
CA ASN A 8 12.93 -11.63 3.99
C ASN A 8 12.04 -12.45 3.04
N GLU A 9 11.10 -13.24 3.57
CA GLU A 9 10.15 -13.99 2.75
C GLU A 9 9.18 -13.06 2.02
N VAL A 10 8.69 -12.01 2.69
CA VAL A 10 7.85 -10.98 2.06
C VAL A 10 8.56 -10.36 0.86
N LYS A 11 9.83 -9.96 1.02
CA LYS A 11 10.62 -9.39 -0.08
C LYS A 11 10.76 -10.36 -1.25
N ARG A 12 10.94 -11.66 -0.97
CA ARG A 12 10.97 -12.72 -1.98
C ARG A 12 9.63 -12.87 -2.70
N TRP A 13 8.52 -12.86 -1.96
CA TRP A 13 7.18 -13.02 -2.52
C TRP A 13 6.76 -11.84 -3.38
N ILE A 14 7.02 -10.61 -2.94
CA ILE A 14 6.73 -9.38 -3.69
C ILE A 14 7.50 -9.33 -5.02
N SER A 15 8.68 -9.98 -5.06
CA SER A 15 9.55 -10.02 -6.25
C SER A 15 9.33 -11.25 -7.13
N SER A 16 8.39 -12.15 -6.82
CA SER A 16 8.31 -13.47 -7.46
C SER A 16 7.73 -13.46 -8.88
N GLY A 17 6.99 -12.40 -9.24
CA GLY A 17 6.24 -12.31 -10.50
C GLY A 17 4.96 -13.15 -10.56
N ASP A 18 4.73 -14.05 -9.59
CA ASP A 18 3.49 -14.83 -9.48
C ASP A 18 2.40 -13.98 -8.82
N THR A 19 1.31 -13.74 -9.54
CA THR A 19 0.19 -12.86 -9.15
C THR A 19 -0.28 -13.07 -7.72
N TYR A 20 -0.54 -14.32 -7.31
CA TYR A 20 -1.11 -14.61 -6.00
C TYR A 20 -0.05 -14.60 -4.90
N THR A 21 1.19 -14.94 -5.25
CA THR A 21 2.33 -14.84 -4.34
C THR A 21 2.67 -13.37 -4.03
N VAL A 22 2.70 -12.51 -5.05
CA VAL A 22 2.92 -11.07 -4.90
C VAL A 22 1.80 -10.45 -4.07
N ARG A 23 0.54 -10.75 -4.43
CA ARG A 23 -0.62 -10.30 -3.64
C ARG A 23 -0.52 -10.72 -2.17
N PHE A 24 -0.13 -11.97 -1.92
CA PHE A 24 0.05 -12.48 -0.56
C PHE A 24 1.14 -11.70 0.19
N GLY A 25 2.29 -11.45 -0.44
CA GLY A 25 3.38 -10.66 0.15
C GLY A 25 2.94 -9.24 0.54
N ILE A 26 2.20 -8.54 -0.33
CA ILE A 26 1.64 -7.21 -0.01
C ILE A 26 0.61 -7.31 1.14
N GLY A 27 -0.21 -8.37 1.15
CA GLY A 27 -1.17 -8.62 2.23
C GLY A 27 -0.52 -8.84 3.59
N VAL A 28 0.63 -9.52 3.64
CA VAL A 28 1.41 -9.70 4.87
C VAL A 28 1.94 -8.35 5.38
N LEU A 29 2.43 -7.47 4.49
CA LEU A 29 2.83 -6.11 4.88
C LEU A 29 1.66 -5.31 5.45
N LEU A 30 0.49 -5.41 4.81
CA LEU A 30 -0.73 -4.73 5.27
C LEU A 30 -1.09 -5.15 6.70
N GLU A 31 -1.10 -6.46 6.97
CA GLU A 31 -1.59 -7.03 8.22
C GLU A 31 -0.62 -6.82 9.38
N PHE A 32 0.68 -6.99 9.16
CA PHE A 32 1.66 -7.08 10.25
C PHE A 32 2.63 -5.89 10.34
N TYR A 33 2.74 -5.05 9.31
CA TYR A 33 3.83 -4.06 9.20
C TYR A 33 3.33 -2.63 8.97
N LEU A 34 2.05 -2.33 9.22
CA LEU A 34 1.54 -0.95 9.17
C LEU A 34 1.32 -0.30 10.54
N ASP A 35 1.57 -1.01 11.65
CA ASP A 35 1.50 -0.48 13.01
C ASP A 35 2.91 -0.44 13.64
N ASP A 36 3.13 -1.05 14.81
CA ASP A 36 4.39 -0.97 15.58
C ASP A 36 5.65 -1.44 14.83
N ALA A 37 5.48 -2.30 13.82
CA ALA A 37 6.57 -2.85 13.01
C ALA A 37 6.78 -2.07 11.70
N PHE A 38 6.17 -0.90 11.53
CA PHE A 38 6.26 -0.13 10.30
C PHE A 38 7.67 0.40 10.02
N ASP A 39 8.06 0.31 8.76
CA ASP A 39 9.24 0.95 8.18
C ASP A 39 8.87 1.49 6.80
N ILE A 40 9.36 2.70 6.48
CA ILE A 40 9.09 3.39 5.22
C ILE A 40 9.48 2.55 3.99
N GLN A 41 10.46 1.65 4.11
CA GLN A 41 10.87 0.78 3.02
C GLN A 41 9.73 -0.12 2.50
N TYR A 42 8.72 -0.42 3.33
CA TYR A 42 7.60 -1.25 2.93
C TYR A 42 6.69 -0.51 1.94
N LEU A 43 6.52 0.81 2.10
CA LEU A 43 5.86 1.65 1.11
C LEU A 43 6.63 1.63 -0.22
N GLU A 44 7.96 1.73 -0.17
CA GLU A 44 8.82 1.64 -1.36
C GLU A 44 8.69 0.30 -2.08
N TRP A 45 8.68 -0.81 -1.33
CA TRP A 45 8.55 -2.14 -1.93
C TRP A 45 7.21 -2.29 -2.64
N VAL A 46 6.11 -1.88 -2.00
CA VAL A 46 4.76 -2.01 -2.59
C VAL A 46 4.57 -1.06 -3.76
N ALA A 47 5.06 0.18 -3.70
CA ALA A 47 5.03 1.11 -4.85
C ALA A 47 5.89 0.63 -6.03
N GLY A 48 6.98 -0.06 -5.73
CA GLY A 48 7.92 -0.61 -6.71
C GLY A 48 7.35 -1.77 -7.53
N VAL A 49 6.33 -2.48 -7.04
CA VAL A 49 5.70 -3.58 -7.78
C VAL A 49 5.08 -3.08 -9.07
N LYS A 50 5.58 -3.60 -10.20
CA LYS A 50 5.03 -3.37 -11.54
C LYS A 50 4.24 -4.60 -11.97
N SER A 51 2.93 -4.44 -12.11
CA SER A 51 2.04 -5.52 -12.54
C SER A 51 0.75 -4.94 -13.13
N ASP A 52 0.31 -5.50 -14.25
CA ASP A 52 -1.00 -5.20 -14.85
C ASP A 52 -2.11 -6.08 -14.27
N GLU A 53 -1.76 -7.08 -13.46
CA GLU A 53 -2.68 -8.03 -12.87
C GLU A 53 -3.61 -7.34 -11.88
N TYR A 54 -4.92 -7.46 -12.13
CA TYR A 54 -5.96 -6.79 -11.35
C TYR A 54 -5.82 -7.04 -9.84
N TYR A 55 -5.53 -8.29 -9.44
CA TYR A 55 -5.44 -8.66 -8.04
C TYR A 55 -4.22 -8.06 -7.33
N VAL A 56 -3.12 -7.83 -8.04
CA VAL A 56 -1.93 -7.16 -7.49
C VAL A 56 -2.20 -5.67 -7.36
N ARG A 57 -2.69 -5.02 -8.42
CA ARG A 57 -3.02 -3.58 -8.40
C ARG A 57 -4.06 -3.26 -7.32
N MET A 58 -5.08 -4.11 -7.16
CA MET A 58 -6.08 -3.94 -6.10
C MET A 58 -5.46 -4.06 -4.70
N MET A 59 -4.54 -5.02 -4.51
CA MET A 59 -3.86 -5.19 -3.23
C MET A 59 -2.94 -4.01 -2.91
N GLN A 60 -2.23 -3.45 -3.89
CA GLN A 60 -1.47 -2.20 -3.73
C GLN A 60 -2.39 -1.06 -3.29
N ALA A 61 -3.55 -0.90 -3.94
CA ALA A 61 -4.50 0.15 -3.59
C ALA A 61 -5.06 0.01 -2.17
N TRP A 62 -5.39 -1.21 -1.73
CA TRP A 62 -5.80 -1.46 -0.35
C TRP A 62 -4.68 -1.19 0.65
N TYR A 63 -3.45 -1.57 0.31
CA TYR A 63 -2.28 -1.32 1.13
C TYR A 63 -2.10 0.18 1.36
N PHE A 64 -2.03 0.99 0.28
CA PHE A 64 -1.85 2.43 0.42
C PHE A 64 -3.05 3.14 1.08
N ALA A 65 -4.28 2.69 0.84
CA ALA A 65 -5.44 3.26 1.54
C ALA A 65 -5.43 2.96 3.05
N THR A 66 -4.91 1.80 3.43
CA THR A 66 -4.74 1.42 4.84
C THR A 66 -3.56 2.17 5.47
N ALA A 67 -2.45 2.30 4.74
CA ALA A 67 -1.28 3.06 5.16
C ALA A 67 -1.61 4.56 5.34
N LEU A 68 -2.45 5.16 4.49
CA LEU A 68 -2.97 6.52 4.70
C LEU A 68 -3.73 6.69 6.02
N ALA A 69 -4.34 5.62 6.55
CA ALA A 69 -5.07 5.67 7.80
C ALA A 69 -4.19 5.41 9.03
N LYS A 70 -3.05 4.73 8.86
CA LYS A 70 -2.16 4.29 9.97
C LYS A 70 -0.85 5.07 10.05
N GLN A 71 -0.32 5.49 8.91
CA GLN A 71 1.01 6.05 8.70
C GLN A 71 0.91 7.24 7.73
N TYR A 72 0.04 8.20 8.03
CA TYR A 72 -0.38 9.25 7.10
C TYR A 72 0.79 10.06 6.54
N ASP A 73 1.64 10.61 7.41
CA ASP A 73 2.74 11.52 7.02
C ASP A 73 3.74 10.85 6.08
N GLU A 74 4.00 9.56 6.28
CA GLU A 74 4.91 8.78 5.44
C GLU A 74 4.24 8.30 4.14
N THR A 75 2.91 8.17 4.13
CA THR A 75 2.15 7.63 2.99
C THR A 75 1.69 8.72 2.02
N ILE A 76 1.30 9.89 2.50
CA ILE A 76 0.76 10.98 1.67
C ILE A 76 1.69 11.41 0.50
N PRO A 77 3.04 11.41 0.64
CA PRO A 77 3.92 11.79 -0.47
C PRO A 77 3.82 10.85 -1.69
N TYR A 78 3.36 9.62 -1.53
CA TYR A 78 3.15 8.69 -2.65
C TYR A 78 1.96 9.10 -3.51
N ILE A 79 0.97 9.76 -2.91
CA ILE A 79 -0.21 10.27 -3.60
C ILE A 79 0.11 11.65 -4.18
N GLU A 80 0.65 12.58 -3.39
CA GLU A 80 0.99 13.93 -3.85
C GLU A 80 1.93 13.92 -5.06
N ASN A 81 2.96 13.07 -5.02
CA ASN A 81 3.97 12.98 -6.08
C ASN A 81 3.64 11.93 -7.15
N LYS A 82 2.42 11.38 -7.16
CA LYS A 82 1.96 10.38 -8.14
C LYS A 82 2.95 9.22 -8.33
N ARG A 83 3.45 8.67 -7.22
CA ARG A 83 4.47 7.61 -7.22
C ARG A 83 3.90 6.23 -7.57
N LEU A 84 2.57 6.11 -7.60
CA LEU A 84 1.85 4.89 -7.92
C LEU A 84 1.44 4.90 -9.40
N ASP A 85 1.22 3.70 -9.95
CA ASP A 85 0.52 3.54 -11.23
C ASP A 85 -0.83 4.29 -11.19
N GLU A 86 -1.24 4.88 -12.32
CA GLU A 86 -2.40 5.78 -12.41
C GLU A 86 -3.70 5.13 -11.90
N TRP A 87 -3.92 3.85 -12.23
CA TRP A 87 -5.10 3.14 -11.75
C TRP A 87 -5.00 2.87 -10.26
N VAL A 88 -3.83 2.43 -9.77
CA VAL A 88 -3.60 2.15 -8.33
C VAL A 88 -3.77 3.44 -7.53
N HIS A 89 -3.26 4.56 -8.01
CA HIS A 89 -3.42 5.89 -7.42
C HIS A 89 -4.89 6.25 -7.24
N ARG A 90 -5.67 6.20 -8.33
CA ARG A 90 -7.11 6.51 -8.28
C ARG A 90 -7.88 5.56 -7.37
N LYS A 91 -7.53 4.27 -7.39
CA LYS A 91 -8.17 3.25 -6.55
C LYS A 91 -7.82 3.42 -5.08
N THR A 92 -6.60 3.83 -4.77
CA THR A 92 -6.16 4.16 -3.41
C THR A 92 -7.01 5.29 -2.84
N ILE A 93 -7.17 6.39 -3.59
CA ILE A 93 -8.02 7.52 -3.17
C ILE A 93 -9.47 7.06 -3.00
N GLN A 94 -9.99 6.25 -3.93
CA GLN A 94 -11.34 5.69 -3.78
C GLN A 94 -11.48 4.89 -2.48
N LYS A 95 -10.54 4.00 -2.17
CA LYS A 95 -10.58 3.14 -0.98
C LYS A 95 -10.38 3.92 0.32
N ALA A 96 -9.52 4.92 0.33
CA ALA A 96 -9.37 5.82 1.48
C ALA A 96 -10.68 6.57 1.78
N LYS A 97 -11.41 6.98 0.74
CA LYS A 97 -12.74 7.61 0.89
C LYS A 97 -13.82 6.69 1.42
N GLU A 98 -13.79 5.41 1.03
CA GLU A 98 -14.70 4.36 1.52
C GLU A 98 -14.37 3.94 2.97
N SER A 99 -13.19 4.32 3.50
CA SER A 99 -12.75 3.95 4.85
C SER A 99 -13.30 4.87 5.93
N TYR A 100 -13.84 4.29 7.01
CA TYR A 100 -14.21 5.01 8.23
C TYR A 100 -13.00 5.45 9.07
N ARG A 101 -11.79 4.91 8.79
CA ARG A 101 -10.56 5.25 9.52
C ARG A 101 -9.88 6.52 9.02
N VAL A 102 -10.34 7.06 7.89
CA VAL A 102 -9.78 8.28 7.29
C VAL A 102 -10.76 9.43 7.59
N SER A 103 -10.23 10.55 8.08
CA SER A 103 -11.04 11.74 8.40
C SER A 103 -11.66 12.36 7.14
N ASP A 104 -12.77 13.09 7.29
CA ASP A 104 -13.43 13.72 6.15
C ASP A 104 -12.59 14.82 5.49
N ASP A 105 -11.80 15.55 6.28
CA ASP A 105 -10.83 16.53 5.77
C ASP A 105 -9.76 15.86 4.92
N THR A 106 -9.20 14.73 5.40
CA THR A 106 -8.24 13.93 4.64
C THR A 106 -8.87 13.40 3.35
N LYS A 107 -10.13 12.92 3.39
CA LYS A 107 -10.85 12.45 2.20
C LYS A 107 -11.05 13.56 1.17
N ALA A 108 -11.38 14.78 1.63
CA ALA A 108 -11.53 15.95 0.77
C ALA A 108 -10.20 16.30 0.10
N TYR A 109 -9.11 16.32 0.88
CA TYR A 109 -7.76 16.57 0.36
C TYR A 109 -7.34 15.54 -0.67
N LEU A 110 -7.43 14.25 -0.36
CA LEU A 110 -7.11 13.15 -1.30
C LEU A 110 -7.93 13.23 -2.58
N ASN A 111 -9.19 13.65 -2.51
CA ASN A 111 -10.03 13.79 -3.70
C ASN A 111 -9.53 14.90 -4.64
N SER A 112 -8.86 15.93 -4.13
CA SER A 112 -8.22 16.97 -4.95
C SER A 112 -6.99 16.45 -5.72
N LEU A 113 -6.42 15.32 -5.31
CA LEU A 113 -5.19 14.73 -5.86
C LEU A 113 -5.45 13.62 -6.91
N LYS A 114 -6.70 13.43 -7.36
CA LYS A 114 -7.11 12.34 -8.27
C LYS A 114 -6.42 12.32 -9.64
#